data_AF-A0A938YW73-F1
#
_entry.id   AF-A0A938YW73-F1
#
_cell.length_a   1.000
_cell.length_b   1.000
_cell.length_c   1.000
_cell.angle_alpha   90.00
_cell.angle_beta   90.00
_cell.angle_gamma   90.00
#
_symmetry.space_group_name_H-M   'P 1'
#
loop_
_entity.id
_entity.type
_entity.pdbx_description
1 polymer ?
#
loop_
_entity_poly.entity_id
_entity_poly.type
_entity_poly.pdbx_seq_one_letter_code
_entity_poly.pdbx_strand_id
1 'polypeptide(L)'
;KYGVEHYKRNMKGKISLIALLILAVALSGCAQPRYVCGNGVCETAGGEGSTNCARDCGPVACIEEGIGGISGTDSCCEGLTDSGVCGSLEGFCTCSDGFFVCTQCGNGACGLGENACNCPQDCK
;
A
#
# COMPACT_ATOMS: atom_id res chain seq x y z
N LYS A 1 26.15 -34.92 42.47
CA LYS A 1 25.45 -34.11 41.46
C LYS A 1 25.34 -34.99 40.22
N TYR A 2 24.14 -35.49 39.96
CA TYR A 2 23.87 -36.60 39.04
C TYR A 2 24.20 -36.23 37.60
N GLY A 3 25.11 -37.01 36.99
CA GLY A 3 25.14 -37.21 35.54
C GLY A 3 24.04 -38.21 35.16
N VAL A 4 23.44 -38.03 33.99
CA VAL A 4 22.47 -38.97 33.43
C VAL A 4 22.77 -39.15 31.95
N GLU A 5 23.67 -40.10 31.70
CA GLU A 5 23.54 -41.05 30.60
C GLU A 5 22.08 -41.52 30.44
N HIS A 6 21.71 -41.93 29.23
CA HIS A 6 20.44 -42.57 28.84
C HIS A 6 19.29 -41.67 28.33
N TYR A 7 19.27 -41.42 27.02
CA TYR A 7 18.04 -41.71 26.24
C TYR A 7 18.31 -42.03 24.77
N LYS A 8 19.13 -43.07 24.50
CA LYS A 8 18.93 -43.87 23.28
C LYS A 8 17.78 -44.84 23.57
N ARG A 9 16.55 -44.48 23.20
CA ARG A 9 15.47 -45.47 23.00
C ARG A 9 14.87 -45.29 21.61
N ASN A 10 15.01 -46.37 20.84
CA ASN A 10 14.21 -46.72 19.68
C ASN A 10 12.78 -46.15 19.73
N MET A 11 12.47 -45.21 18.83
CA MET A 11 11.07 -44.93 18.44
C MET A 11 10.87 -45.33 16.98
N LYS A 12 10.98 -46.63 16.70
CA LYS A 12 10.33 -47.23 15.54
C LYS A 12 8.83 -47.32 15.83
N GLY A 13 8.05 -46.40 15.27
CA GLY A 13 6.61 -46.52 15.13
C GLY A 13 5.78 -45.75 16.14
N LYS A 14 4.78 -45.03 15.60
CA LYS A 14 3.71 -44.23 16.25
C LYS A 14 4.04 -42.76 16.47
N ILE A 15 4.23 -42.04 15.37
CA ILE A 15 3.88 -40.61 15.32
C ILE A 15 2.37 -40.54 15.60
N SER A 16 1.99 -39.82 16.67
CA SER A 16 0.58 -39.64 17.05
C SER A 16 -0.19 -38.95 15.92
N LEU A 17 -1.42 -39.38 15.65
CA LEU A 17 -2.29 -38.75 14.65
C LEU A 17 -2.48 -37.24 14.94
N ILE A 18 -2.44 -36.86 16.23
CA ILE A 18 -2.48 -35.48 16.69
C ILE A 18 -1.21 -34.73 16.28
N ALA A 19 -0.03 -35.37 16.34
CA ALA A 19 1.23 -34.75 15.90
C ALA A 19 1.29 -34.59 14.36
N LEU A 20 0.69 -35.53 13.60
CA LEU A 20 0.50 -35.40 12.15
C LEU A 20 -0.49 -34.27 11.79
N LEU A 21 -1.59 -34.13 12.54
CA LEU A 21 -2.55 -33.04 12.36
C LEU A 21 -1.95 -31.67 12.68
N ILE A 22 -1.17 -31.56 13.77
CA ILE A 22 -0.47 -30.30 14.12
C ILE A 22 0.55 -29.92 13.04
N LEU A 23 1.28 -30.89 12.49
CA LEU A 23 2.22 -30.65 11.39
C LEU A 23 1.50 -30.25 10.08
N ALA A 24 0.34 -30.85 9.79
CA ALA A 24 -0.48 -30.51 8.62
C ALA A 24 -1.08 -29.10 8.72
N VAL A 25 -1.54 -28.68 9.90
CA VAL A 25 -2.07 -27.32 10.14
C VAL A 25 -0.95 -26.26 10.14
N ALA A 26 0.27 -26.63 10.53
CA ALA A 26 1.44 -25.73 10.43
C ALA A 26 1.95 -25.54 8.99
N LEU A 27 1.60 -26.45 8.06
CA LEU A 27 1.93 -26.34 6.63
C LEU A 27 0.89 -25.55 5.83
N SER A 28 -0.28 -25.25 6.39
CA SER A 28 -1.20 -24.22 5.88
C SER A 28 -0.71 -22.80 6.19
N GLY A 29 0.61 -22.58 6.09
CA GLY A 29 1.15 -21.25 5.87
C GLY A 29 0.58 -20.75 4.54
N CYS A 30 0.02 -19.54 4.55
CA CYS A 30 -0.67 -18.94 3.43
C CYS A 30 0.14 -19.16 2.14
N ALA A 31 -0.36 -20.00 1.23
CA ALA A 31 0.19 -20.14 -0.11
C ALA A 31 -0.06 -18.81 -0.81
N GLN A 32 0.86 -17.85 -0.64
CA GLN A 32 0.79 -16.58 -1.35
C GLN A 32 0.99 -16.92 -2.84
N PRO A 33 0.06 -16.52 -3.73
CA PRO A 33 0.33 -16.52 -5.15
C PRO A 33 1.68 -15.83 -5.38
N ARG A 34 2.53 -16.41 -6.22
CA ARG A 34 3.74 -15.71 -6.67
C ARG A 34 3.29 -14.62 -7.64
N TYR A 35 3.01 -13.44 -7.11
CA TYR A 35 2.77 -12.23 -7.89
C TYR A 35 4.06 -11.89 -8.66
N VAL A 36 3.97 -11.68 -9.97
CA VAL A 36 5.14 -11.38 -10.83
C VAL A 36 5.16 -9.90 -11.14
N CYS A 37 5.62 -9.12 -10.18
CA CYS A 37 5.63 -7.67 -10.35
C CYS A 37 6.84 -7.18 -11.17
N GLY A 38 6.61 -6.18 -12.02
CA GLY A 38 7.56 -5.53 -12.91
C GLY A 38 7.56 -6.07 -14.34
N ASN A 39 6.55 -6.85 -14.74
CA ASN A 39 6.39 -7.32 -16.12
C ASN A 39 5.52 -6.38 -16.99
N GLY A 40 4.92 -5.34 -16.40
CA GLY A 40 4.06 -4.38 -17.09
C GLY A 40 2.65 -4.88 -17.41
N VAL A 41 2.20 -5.99 -16.84
CA VAL A 41 0.86 -6.55 -16.99
C VAL A 41 0.21 -6.70 -15.62
N CYS A 42 -1.09 -6.47 -15.52
CA CYS A 42 -1.83 -6.69 -14.27
C CYS A 42 -2.65 -7.97 -14.33
N GLU A 43 -2.12 -9.06 -13.78
CA GLU A 43 -2.76 -10.37 -13.78
C GLU A 43 -3.75 -10.49 -12.62
N THR A 44 -4.86 -9.77 -12.68
CA THR A 44 -5.94 -9.84 -11.66
C THR A 44 -6.43 -11.27 -11.40
N ALA A 45 -6.46 -12.12 -12.43
CA ALA A 45 -6.79 -13.55 -12.29
C ALA A 45 -5.72 -14.36 -11.52
N GLY A 46 -4.48 -13.87 -11.48
CA GLY A 46 -3.37 -14.39 -10.67
C GLY A 46 -3.31 -13.84 -9.24
N GLY A 47 -4.28 -13.00 -8.87
CA GLY A 47 -4.34 -12.36 -7.55
C GLY A 47 -3.50 -11.08 -7.46
N GLU A 48 -2.98 -10.58 -8.57
CA GLU A 48 -2.30 -9.28 -8.61
C GLU A 48 -3.32 -8.15 -8.50
N GLY A 49 -2.95 -7.11 -7.76
CA GLY A 49 -3.75 -5.94 -7.55
C GLY A 49 -2.91 -4.82 -7.00
N SER A 50 -3.52 -3.65 -6.85
CA SER A 50 -2.85 -2.45 -6.38
C SER A 50 -2.20 -2.56 -5.01
N THR A 51 -2.64 -3.48 -4.15
CA THR A 51 -2.09 -3.67 -2.79
C THR A 51 -0.89 -4.60 -2.73
N ASN A 52 -0.62 -5.38 -3.78
CA ASN A 52 0.47 -6.36 -3.81
C ASN A 52 1.37 -6.27 -5.07
N CYS A 53 0.92 -5.57 -6.11
CA CYS A 53 1.59 -5.45 -7.40
C CYS A 53 1.32 -4.08 -8.07
N ALA A 54 1.39 -2.99 -7.29
CA ALA A 54 1.08 -1.62 -7.74
C ALA A 54 1.91 -1.15 -8.95
N ARG A 55 3.09 -1.75 -9.17
CA ARG A 55 3.96 -1.43 -10.31
C ARG A 55 3.30 -1.76 -11.65
N ASP A 56 2.53 -2.84 -11.71
CA ASP A 56 1.95 -3.33 -12.96
C ASP A 56 0.43 -3.15 -12.98
N CYS A 57 -0.22 -3.25 -11.81
CA CYS A 57 -1.64 -3.02 -11.64
C CYS A 57 -2.05 -1.57 -11.40
N GLY A 58 -1.08 -0.68 -11.29
CA GLY A 58 -1.30 0.68 -10.83
C GLY A 58 -1.67 0.75 -9.35
N PRO A 59 -1.70 1.97 -8.78
CA PRO A 59 -2.23 2.18 -7.44
C PRO A 59 -3.70 1.78 -7.34
N VAL A 60 -4.22 1.69 -6.11
CA VAL A 60 -5.68 1.64 -5.88
C VAL A 60 -6.23 2.86 -6.62
N ALA A 61 -7.23 2.66 -7.51
CA ALA A 61 -7.77 3.65 -8.44
C ALA A 61 -7.33 5.09 -8.09
N CYS A 62 -6.41 5.62 -8.89
CA CYS A 62 -5.78 6.89 -8.57
C CYS A 62 -6.80 8.03 -8.51
N ILE A 63 -6.51 9.05 -7.73
CA ILE A 63 -7.40 10.19 -7.55
C ILE A 63 -7.20 11.19 -8.70
N GLU A 64 -8.31 11.53 -9.37
CA GLU A 64 -8.35 12.52 -10.45
C GLU A 64 -8.13 13.96 -9.92
N GLU A 65 -7.80 14.88 -10.84
CA GLU A 65 -7.57 16.30 -10.52
C GLU A 65 -8.79 16.92 -9.81
N GLY A 66 -8.52 17.74 -8.79
CA GLY A 66 -9.54 18.43 -8.00
C GLY A 66 -10.23 17.56 -6.95
N ILE A 67 -9.95 16.26 -6.92
CA ILE A 67 -10.46 15.35 -5.88
C ILE A 67 -9.39 15.16 -4.80
N GLY A 68 -9.85 15.06 -3.55
CA GLY A 68 -8.99 14.89 -2.39
C GLY A 68 -8.98 13.48 -1.82
N GLY A 69 -7.91 13.17 -1.10
CA GLY A 69 -7.68 11.87 -0.47
C GLY A 69 -6.97 11.98 0.88
N ILE A 70 -6.70 10.83 1.49
CA ILE A 70 -5.98 10.69 2.75
C ILE A 70 -4.51 10.37 2.47
N SER A 71 -3.60 11.18 3.03
CA SER A 71 -2.16 11.00 2.83
C SER A 71 -1.70 9.64 3.35
N GLY A 72 -0.96 8.91 2.51
CA GLY A 72 -0.41 7.60 2.85
C GLY A 72 -1.33 6.41 2.59
N THR A 73 -2.60 6.64 2.23
CA THR A 73 -3.50 5.58 1.73
C THR A 73 -3.84 5.77 0.26
N ASP A 74 -4.04 7.02 -0.15
CA ASP A 74 -4.46 7.37 -1.49
C ASP A 74 -3.30 7.99 -2.28
N SER A 75 -3.40 7.94 -3.61
CA SER A 75 -2.41 8.53 -4.51
C SER A 75 -3.06 9.18 -5.72
N CYS A 76 -2.54 10.32 -6.13
CA CYS A 76 -2.97 10.99 -7.36
C CYS A 76 -2.62 10.20 -8.62
N CYS A 77 -3.37 10.43 -9.69
CA CYS A 77 -3.04 9.88 -11.00
C CYS A 77 -1.73 10.42 -11.55
N GLU A 78 -1.15 9.72 -12.52
CA GLU A 78 0.10 10.11 -13.17
C GLU A 78 0.01 11.56 -13.69
N GLY A 79 1.07 12.35 -13.44
CA GLY A 79 1.14 13.76 -13.83
C GLY A 79 0.45 14.73 -12.88
N LEU A 80 -0.17 14.25 -11.80
CA LEU A 80 -0.76 15.07 -10.74
C LEU A 80 0.09 15.00 -9.46
N THR A 81 0.04 16.07 -8.68
CA THR A 81 0.77 16.24 -7.42
C THR A 81 -0.20 16.21 -6.24
N ASP A 82 0.22 15.49 -5.19
CA ASP A 82 -0.29 15.61 -3.82
C ASP A 82 -0.01 17.02 -3.32
N SER A 83 -1.04 17.86 -3.33
CA SER A 83 -1.00 19.20 -2.75
C SER A 83 -1.87 19.24 -1.52
N GLY A 84 -1.38 19.83 -0.43
CA GLY A 84 -2.16 19.98 0.79
C GLY A 84 -3.51 20.67 0.55
N VAL A 85 -4.52 20.31 1.33
CA VAL A 85 -5.79 21.05 1.34
C VAL A 85 -5.55 22.38 2.07
N CYS A 86 -5.25 23.41 1.28
CA CYS A 86 -4.90 24.73 1.79
C CYS A 86 -5.97 25.77 1.45
N GLY A 87 -6.12 26.76 2.33
CA GLY A 87 -6.99 27.91 2.15
C GLY A 87 -6.42 29.16 2.81
N SER A 88 -7.00 30.31 2.49
CA SER A 88 -6.61 31.60 3.08
C SER A 88 -7.48 31.90 4.30
N LEU A 89 -6.87 31.91 5.48
CA LEU A 89 -7.48 32.40 6.72
C LEU A 89 -6.82 33.71 7.11
N GLU A 90 -7.59 34.79 7.15
CA GLU A 90 -7.11 36.15 7.47
C GLU A 90 -5.93 36.64 6.59
N GLY A 91 -5.85 36.16 5.35
CA GLY A 91 -4.80 36.53 4.40
C GLY A 91 -3.53 35.68 4.50
N PHE A 92 -3.52 34.65 5.35
CA PHE A 92 -2.44 33.67 5.46
C PHE A 92 -2.88 32.32 4.95
N CYS A 93 -1.98 31.63 4.24
CA CYS A 93 -2.22 30.28 3.77
C CYS A 93 -2.04 29.27 4.91
N THR A 94 -3.11 28.52 5.18
CA THR A 94 -3.13 27.44 6.17
C THR A 94 -3.52 26.14 5.49
N CYS A 95 -2.82 25.06 5.79
CA CYS A 95 -3.05 23.75 5.20
C CYS A 95 -3.48 22.74 6.26
N SER A 96 -4.32 21.79 5.87
CA SER A 96 -4.73 20.68 6.71
C SER A 96 -3.72 19.54 6.61
N ASP A 97 -3.30 18.98 7.74
CA ASP A 97 -2.43 17.80 7.77
C ASP A 97 -3.23 16.52 7.45
N GLY A 98 -2.59 15.59 6.74
CA GLY A 98 -3.14 14.26 6.47
C GLY A 98 -4.17 14.18 5.35
N PHE A 99 -4.52 15.31 4.72
CA PHE A 99 -5.39 15.38 3.56
C PHE A 99 -4.72 16.14 2.43
N PHE A 100 -4.95 15.68 1.21
CA PHE A 100 -4.46 16.33 0.00
C PHE A 100 -5.57 16.49 -1.03
N VAL A 101 -5.31 17.30 -2.06
CA VAL A 101 -6.07 17.40 -3.30
C VAL A 101 -5.10 17.20 -4.47
N CYS A 102 -5.51 16.42 -5.46
CA CYS A 102 -4.70 16.20 -6.65
C CYS A 102 -4.74 17.42 -7.56
N THR A 103 -3.56 17.95 -7.87
CA THR A 103 -3.41 19.20 -8.62
C THR A 103 -2.36 19.05 -9.72
N GLN A 104 -2.35 19.97 -10.68
CA GLN A 104 -1.37 20.04 -11.75
C GLN A 104 -0.54 21.34 -11.66
N CYS A 105 -0.10 21.66 -10.44
CA CYS A 105 0.81 22.76 -10.15
C CYS A 105 2.00 22.82 -11.14
N GLY A 106 2.27 23.99 -11.71
CA GLY A 106 3.38 24.29 -12.61
C GLY A 106 3.05 24.20 -14.09
N ASN A 107 1.78 23.95 -14.46
CA ASN A 107 1.33 23.93 -15.86
C ASN A 107 0.95 25.32 -16.41
N GLY A 108 0.99 26.37 -15.57
CA GLY A 108 0.68 27.74 -15.95
C GLY A 108 -0.83 28.07 -16.00
N ALA A 109 -1.70 27.17 -15.54
CA ALA A 109 -3.14 27.38 -15.43
C ALA A 109 -3.63 27.06 -14.02
N CYS A 110 -4.56 27.84 -13.49
CA CYS A 110 -5.20 27.54 -12.21
C CYS A 110 -6.33 26.51 -12.43
N GLY A 111 -5.99 25.23 -12.21
CA GLY A 111 -6.81 24.05 -12.47
C GLY A 111 -7.80 23.70 -11.36
N LEU A 112 -8.32 22.46 -11.39
CA LEU A 112 -9.29 21.98 -10.41
C LEU A 112 -8.61 21.68 -9.07
N GLY A 113 -9.19 22.18 -7.98
CA GLY A 113 -8.63 22.01 -6.63
C GLY A 113 -7.41 22.88 -6.34
N GLU A 114 -6.98 23.70 -7.29
CA GLU A 114 -5.88 24.63 -7.15
C GLU A 114 -6.36 25.99 -6.63
N ASN A 115 -5.50 26.65 -5.85
CA ASN A 115 -5.70 28.00 -5.37
C ASN A 115 -4.36 28.66 -5.02
N ALA A 116 -4.39 29.94 -4.69
CA ALA A 116 -3.19 30.73 -4.37
C ALA A 116 -2.38 30.19 -3.18
N CYS A 117 -2.94 29.28 -2.36
CA CYS A 117 -2.26 28.69 -1.21
C CYS A 117 -1.62 27.33 -1.49
N ASN A 118 -2.14 26.52 -2.40
CA ASN A 118 -1.57 25.21 -2.72
C ASN A 118 -0.86 25.16 -4.09
N CYS A 119 -1.21 26.02 -5.06
CA CYS A 119 -0.50 26.21 -6.33
C CYS A 119 -0.22 27.71 -6.61
N PRO A 120 0.59 28.42 -5.79
CA PRO A 120 0.83 29.86 -5.94
C PRO A 120 1.54 30.25 -7.24
N GLN A 121 2.23 29.31 -7.90
CA GLN A 121 2.87 29.59 -9.19
C GLN A 121 1.87 29.73 -10.34
N ASP A 122 0.69 29.10 -10.24
CA ASP A 122 -0.35 29.13 -11.29
C ASP A 122 -1.55 29.99 -10.90
N CYS A 123 -1.89 30.04 -9.59
CA CYS A 123 -3.06 30.74 -9.06
C CYS A 123 -2.66 32.02 -8.31
N LYS A 124 -3.32 33.14 -8.62
CA LYS A 124 -3.10 34.47 -8.03
C LYS A 124 -4.36 35.05 -7.39
#